data_AF-A0A9E0HDC7-F1
#
_entry.id   AF-A0A9E0HDC7-F1
#
_cell.length_a   1.000
_cell.length_b   1.000
_cell.length_c   1.000
_cell.angle_alpha   90.00
_cell.angle_beta   90.00
_cell.angle_gamma   90.00
#
_symmetry.space_group_name_H-M   'P 1'
#
loop_
_entity.id
_entity.type
_entity.pdbx_description
1 polymer ?
#
loop_
_entity_poly.entity_id
_entity_poly.type
_entity_poly.pdbx_seq_one_letter_code
_entity_poly.pdbx_strand_id
1 'polypeptide(L)' 'MTIRLTEQGQGRELLKQYCREAGVSVKVVERLIEIEQAHVGQGRRHGIFQKFDEVFDELVDEPTSGKANVSDAGQAT' A
#
# COMPACT_ATOMS: atom_id res chain seq x y z
N MET A 1 8.20 11.84 -13.99
CA MET A 1 6.89 12.46 -13.72
C MET A 1 6.54 12.15 -12.27
N THR A 2 6.57 13.15 -11.39
CA THR A 2 6.29 12.93 -9.96
C THR A 2 4.79 12.93 -9.75
N ILE A 3 4.24 11.82 -9.25
CA ILE A 3 2.82 11.71 -8.95
C ILE A 3 2.56 12.44 -7.63
N ARG A 4 1.92 13.62 -7.71
CA ARG A 4 1.59 14.49 -6.56
C ARG A 4 0.29 14.05 -5.84
N LEU A 5 -0.10 12.77 -5.94
CA LEU A 5 -1.38 12.28 -5.37
C LEU A 5 -1.44 12.37 -3.84
N THR A 6 -0.29 12.35 -3.18
CA THR A 6 -0.16 12.35 -1.71
C THR A 6 -0.13 13.77 -1.12
N GLU A 7 -0.03 14.81 -1.97
CA GLU A 7 0.06 16.20 -1.52
C GLU A 7 -1.33 16.81 -1.23
N GLN A 8 -1.36 17.87 -0.42
CA GLN A 8 -2.62 18.54 -0.04
C GLN A 8 -3.43 18.98 -1.27
N GLY A 9 -4.76 18.86 -1.19
CA GLY A 9 -5.69 19.28 -2.24
C GLY A 9 -6.56 18.13 -2.76
N GLN A 10 -7.14 18.32 -3.95
CA GLN A 10 -8.13 17.41 -4.52
C GLN A 10 -7.60 15.99 -4.76
N GLY A 11 -6.32 15.85 -5.13
CA GLY A 11 -5.70 14.53 -5.35
C GLY A 11 -5.70 13.67 -4.08
N ARG A 12 -5.37 14.26 -2.93
CA ARG A 12 -5.38 13.55 -1.65
C ARG A 12 -6.77 13.22 -1.15
N GLU A 13 -7.75 14.10 -1.38
CA GLU A 13 -9.14 13.81 -1.01
C GLU A 13 -9.72 12.66 -1.85
N LEU A 14 -9.42 12.63 -3.16
CA LEU A 14 -9.76 11.48 -4.01
C LEU A 14 -9.07 10.21 -3.53
N LEU A 15 -7.77 10.28 -3.20
CA LEU A 15 -7.03 9.13 -2.69
C LEU A 15 -7.69 8.56 -1.41
N LYS A 16 -8.04 9.41 -0.46
CA LYS A 16 -8.76 8.99 0.76
C LYS A 16 -10.12 8.37 0.45
N GLN A 17 -10.88 8.97 -0.47
CA GLN A 17 -12.19 8.46 -0.86
C GLN A 17 -12.09 7.05 -1.44
N TYR A 18 -11.23 6.85 -2.44
CA TYR A 18 -11.05 5.54 -3.07
C TYR A 18 -10.48 4.49 -2.10
N CYS A 19 -9.54 4.88 -1.23
CA CYS A 19 -9.03 3.98 -0.19
C CYS A 19 -10.15 3.55 0.76
N ARG A 20 -11.03 4.48 1.17
CA ARG A 20 -12.19 4.17 2.02
C ARG A 20 -13.17 3.22 1.32
N GLU A 21 -13.48 3.47 0.05
CA GLU A 21 -14.37 2.61 -0.76
C GLU A 21 -13.79 1.20 -0.92
N ALA A 22 -12.48 1.07 -1.07
CA ALA A 22 -11.77 -0.20 -1.19
C ALA A 22 -11.48 -0.89 0.15
N GLY A 23 -11.74 -0.24 1.29
CA GLY A 23 -11.38 -0.77 2.61
C GLY A 23 -9.87 -0.84 2.86
N VAL A 24 -9.08 -0.05 2.13
CA VAL A 24 -7.61 0.00 2.23
C VAL A 24 -7.19 1.23 3.04
N SER A 25 -6.17 1.11 3.88
CA SER A 25 -5.63 2.26 4.60
C SER A 25 -4.86 3.18 3.63
N VAL A 26 -5.20 4.47 3.65
CA VAL A 26 -4.53 5.48 2.81
C VAL A 26 -3.02 5.53 3.07
N LYS A 27 -2.60 5.25 4.30
CA LYS A 27 -1.17 5.21 4.69
C LYS A 27 -0.42 4.10 3.97
N VAL A 28 -1.05 2.94 3.75
CA VAL A 28 -0.45 1.83 2.97
C VAL A 28 -0.15 2.33 1.57
N VAL A 29 -1.16 2.94 0.93
CA VAL A 29 -1.05 3.38 -0.46
C VAL A 29 -0.03 4.50 -0.60
N GLU A 30 -0.01 5.46 0.33
CA GLU A 30 1.03 6.51 0.39
C GLU A 30 2.44 5.88 0.47
N ARG A 31 2.63 4.86 1.31
CA ARG A 31 3.92 4.17 1.47
C ARG A 31 4.34 3.37 0.23
N LEU A 32 3.41 2.67 -0.40
CA LEU A 32 3.66 1.95 -1.65
C LEU A 32 4.07 2.91 -2.78
N ILE A 33 3.41 4.07 -2.87
CA ILE A 33 3.76 5.12 -3.85
C ILE A 33 5.19 5.63 -3.61
N GLU A 34 5.59 5.88 -2.35
CA GLU A 34 6.96 6.29 -2.01
C GLU A 34 7.99 5.24 -2.45
N ILE A 35 7.73 3.96 -2.17
CA ILE A 35 8.60 2.86 -2.60
C ILE A 35 8.68 2.83 -4.12
N GLU A 36 7.56 2.90 -4.83
CA GLU A 36 7.56 2.90 -6.29
C GLU A 36 8.39 4.07 -6.85
N GLN A 37 8.17 5.29 -6.35
CA GLN A 37 8.90 6.48 -6.77
C GLN A 37 10.41 6.34 -6.55
N ALA A 38 10.83 5.72 -5.45
CA ALA A 38 12.25 5.47 -5.16
C ALA A 38 12.92 4.49 -6.17
N HIS A 39 12.13 3.66 -6.87
CA HIS A 39 12.63 2.72 -7.88
C HIS A 39 12.34 3.19 -9.33
N VAL A 40 11.63 4.30 -9.51
CA VAL A 40 11.43 4.89 -10.84
C VAL A 40 12.79 5.26 -11.44
N GLY A 41 13.08 4.73 -12.63
CA GLY A 41 14.35 4.97 -13.33
C GLY A 41 15.47 3.97 -13.01
N GLN A 42 15.29 3.05 -12.06
CA GLN A 42 16.21 1.95 -11.86
C GLN A 42 15.98 0.87 -12.93
N GLY A 43 17.00 0.58 -13.74
CA GLY A 43 16.93 -0.40 -14.84
C GLY A 43 16.63 -1.84 -14.39
N ARG A 44 16.73 -2.14 -13.09
CA ARG A 44 16.32 -3.40 -12.48
C ARG A 44 15.47 -3.09 -11.24
N ARG A 45 14.16 -3.36 -11.30
CA ARG A 45 13.21 -3.24 -10.19
C ARG A 45 13.36 -4.38 -9.15
N HIS A 46 14.57 -4.86 -8.93
CA HIS A 46 14.81 -5.99 -8.04
C HIS A 46 14.57 -5.54 -6.59
N GLY A 47 13.78 -6.28 -5.83
CA GLY A 47 13.48 -5.97 -4.42
C GLY A 47 12.35 -4.98 -4.17
N ILE A 48 11.64 -4.49 -5.20
CA ILE A 48 10.46 -3.63 -4.99
C ILE A 48 9.32 -4.39 -4.28
N PHE A 49 9.10 -5.64 -4.68
CA PHE A 49 8.07 -6.50 -4.08
C PHE A 49 8.42 -6.85 -2.63
N GLN A 50 9.70 -7.10 -2.33
CA GLN A 50 10.14 -7.33 -0.96
C GLN A 50 9.83 -6.13 -0.05
N LYS A 51 10.03 -4.90 -0.55
CA LYS A 51 9.65 -3.68 0.18
C LYS A 51 8.14 -3.51 0.31
N PHE A 52 7.35 -4.04 -0.62
CA PHE A 52 5.90 -4.07 -0.47
C PHE A 52 5.49 -5.06 0.61
N ASP A 53 6.09 -6.25 0.62
CA ASP A 53 5.86 -7.28 1.65
C ASP A 53 6.20 -6.74 3.05
N GLU A 54 7.33 -6.04 3.21
CA GLU A 54 7.72 -5.35 4.46
C GLU A 54 6.65 -4.36 4.93
N VAL A 55 6.04 -3.59 4.02
CA VAL A 55 4.96 -2.65 4.36
C VAL A 55 3.71 -3.38 4.85
N PHE A 56 3.37 -4.52 4.25
CA PHE A 56 2.22 -5.30 4.69
C PHE A 56 2.48 -5.94 6.06
N ASP A 57 3.68 -6.46 6.29
CA ASP A 57 4.06 -7.07 7.57
C ASP A 57 4.04 -6.05 8.73
N GLU A 58 4.59 -4.85 8.53
CA GLU A 58 4.54 -3.75 9.52
C GLU A 58 3.11 -3.37 9.93
N LEU A 59 2.14 -3.53 9.03
CA LEU A 59 0.74 -3.16 9.25
C LEU A 59 -0.10 -4.29 9.85
N VAL A 60 0.34 -5.54 9.76
CA VAL A 60 -0.27 -6.69 10.45
C VAL A 60 0.08 -6.68 11.94
N ASP A 61 1.26 -6.15 12.31
CA ASP A 61 1.72 -6.05 13.69
C ASP A 61 1.16 -4.84 14.46
N GLU A 62 0.60 -3.83 13.79
CA GLU A 62 -0.23 -2.81 14.44
C GLU A 62 -1.67 -3.33 14.63
N PRO A 63 -2.22 -3.39 15.86
CA PRO A 63 -3.60 -3.81 16.10
C PRO A 63 -4.55 -2.74 15.56
N THR A 64 -4.87 -2.84 14.28
CA THR A 64 -5.97 -2.08 13.70
C THR A 64 -7.27 -2.71 14.19
N SER A 65 -8.00 -1.96 15.01
CA SER A 65 -9.39 -2.24 15.35
C SER A 65 -10.24 -2.21 14.07
N GLY A 66 -10.26 -3.31 13.33
CA GLY A 66 -11.00 -3.47 12.09
C GLY A 66 -10.78 -4.87 11.56
N LYS A 67 -11.75 -5.77 11.80
CA LYS A 67 -11.73 -7.17 11.39
C LYS A 67 -11.48 -7.31 9.88
N ALA A 68 -10.24 -7.54 9.47
CA ALA A 68 -9.93 -8.16 8.20
C ALA A 68 -9.95 -9.67 8.42
N ASN A 69 -11.12 -10.29 8.22
CA ASN A 69 -11.21 -11.74 8.19
C ASN A 69 -10.70 -12.20 6.82
N VAL A 70 -9.39 -12.42 6.69
CA VAL A 70 -8.84 -13.18 5.58
C VAL A 70 -8.90 -14.66 5.98
N SER A 71 -10.08 -15.25 5.80
CA SER A 71 -10.25 -16.70 5.82
C SER A 71 -10.29 -17.20 4.38
N ASP A 72 -9.67 -18.37 4.19
CA ASP A 72 -9.82 -19.31 3.06
C ASP A 72 -8.83 -19.12 1.89
N ALA A 73 -8.13 -20.13 1.37
CA ALA A 73 -8.07 -21.59 1.61
C ALA A 73 -6.69 -22.08 1.11
N GLY A 74 -6.02 -23.06 1.72
CA GLY A 74 -6.32 -24.49 1.54
C GLY A 74 -5.19 -25.14 0.73
N GLN A 75 -4.14 -25.62 1.40
CA GLN A 75 -3.83 -27.05 1.64
C GLN A 75 -3.13 -27.78 0.49
N ALA A 76 -1.90 -28.19 0.78
CA ALA A 76 -1.16 -29.21 0.07
C ALA A 76 -1.74 -30.59 0.38
N THR A 77 -1.93 -31.40 -0.67
CA THR A 77 -1.90 -32.87 -0.64
C THR A 77 -1.28 -33.36 -1.93
#